data_AF-A0A965B6B7-F1
#
_entry.id   AF-A0A965B6B7-F1
#
_cell.length_a   1.000
_cell.length_b   1.000
_cell.length_c   1.000
_cell.angle_alpha   90.00
_cell.angle_beta   90.00
_cell.angle_gamma   90.00
#
_symmetry.space_group_name_H-M   'P 1'
#
loop_
_entity.id
_entity.type
_entity.pdbx_description
1 polymer ?
#
loop_
_entity_poly.entity_id
_entity_poly.type
_entity_poly.pdbx_seq_one_letter_code
_entity_poly.pdbx_strand_id
1 'polypeptide(L)'
;GTTLALNEAVGVIAVLCGDENPILDIITPIAAALAMGNRVICIAPETAPLIATDFYQILDTSDVPAGVVNIITGDHAELAPTLASHMDIDAVWSFSQADISTVIEEHSATNLKRTWVNYGMTRVLSARDYLDHATETKVVWIPFGEG
;
A
#
# COMPACT_ATOMS: atom_id res chain seq x y z
N GLY A 1 6.55 6.19 35.30
CA GLY A 1 5.95 6.53 34.00
C GLY A 1 6.28 5.41 33.04
N THR A 2 5.31 4.89 32.30
CA THR A 2 5.55 3.80 31.34
C THR A 2 5.28 4.27 29.92
N THR A 3 5.85 3.56 28.97
CA THR A 3 5.80 3.88 27.54
C THR A 3 5.03 2.79 26.82
N LEU A 4 3.97 3.17 26.11
CA LEU A 4 3.17 2.28 25.28
C LEU A 4 3.51 2.53 23.81
N ALA A 5 3.96 1.49 23.10
CA ALA A 5 4.11 1.53 21.65
C ALA A 5 2.86 0.90 21.01
N LEU A 6 2.12 1.70 20.25
CA LEU A 6 0.90 1.30 19.54
C LEU A 6 1.17 1.23 18.04
N ASN A 7 0.58 0.24 17.38
CA ASN A 7 0.53 0.20 15.92
C ASN A 7 -0.73 0.95 15.45
N GLU A 8 -0.55 2.03 14.72
CA GLU A 8 -1.62 2.76 14.04
C GLU A 8 -1.55 2.53 12.53
N ALA A 9 -2.67 2.69 11.84
CA ALA A 9 -2.72 2.66 10.39
C ALA A 9 -1.84 3.77 9.80
N VAL A 10 -1.18 3.51 8.68
CA VAL A 10 -0.45 4.54 7.92
C VAL A 10 -1.40 5.63 7.43
N GLY A 11 -2.51 5.25 6.81
CA GLY A 11 -3.32 6.21 6.07
C GLY A 11 -3.84 5.67 4.73
N VAL A 12 -3.65 6.47 3.69
CA VAL A 12 -3.94 6.11 2.30
C VAL A 12 -2.68 5.53 1.67
N ILE A 13 -2.79 4.29 1.19
CA ILE A 13 -1.69 3.56 0.56
C ILE A 13 -2.03 3.38 -0.92
N ALA A 14 -1.16 3.85 -1.79
CA ALA A 14 -1.20 3.48 -3.21
C ALA A 14 -0.27 2.29 -3.45
N VAL A 15 -0.72 1.29 -4.21
CA VAL A 15 0.08 0.12 -4.56
C VAL A 15 0.08 -0.10 -6.06
N LEU A 16 1.26 -0.20 -6.67
CA LEU A 16 1.43 -0.70 -8.03
C LEU A 16 1.76 -2.19 -7.95
N CYS A 17 0.83 -3.02 -8.41
CA CYS A 17 0.93 -4.47 -8.34
C CYS A 17 1.97 -5.03 -9.32
N GLY A 18 2.55 -6.18 -8.97
CA GLY A 18 3.45 -6.92 -9.87
C GLY A 18 2.68 -7.68 -10.95
N ASP A 19 3.39 -8.10 -12.00
CA ASP A 19 2.84 -8.86 -13.13
C ASP A 19 3.02 -10.38 -13.02
N GLU A 20 3.72 -10.87 -12.00
CA GLU A 20 4.06 -12.30 -11.90
C GLU A 20 2.87 -13.18 -11.53
N ASN A 21 2.09 -12.75 -10.54
CA ASN A 21 0.94 -13.50 -10.03
C ASN A 21 -0.27 -12.56 -9.89
N PRO A 22 -0.95 -12.21 -10.99
CA PRO A 22 -1.86 -11.06 -11.02
C PRO A 22 -2.93 -11.02 -9.93
N ILE A 23 -3.54 -12.16 -9.57
CA ILE A 23 -4.51 -12.23 -8.47
C ILE A 23 -3.84 -12.00 -7.11
N LEU A 24 -2.74 -12.71 -6.86
CA LEU A 24 -2.07 -12.69 -5.57
C LEU A 24 -1.41 -11.32 -5.30
N ASP A 25 -0.86 -10.71 -6.35
CA ASP A 25 -0.21 -9.41 -6.33
C ASP A 25 -1.20 -8.26 -6.10
N ILE A 26 -2.49 -8.47 -6.38
CA ILE A 26 -3.60 -7.58 -5.99
C ILE A 26 -4.05 -7.87 -4.56
N ILE A 27 -4.41 -9.13 -4.26
CA ILE A 27 -5.10 -9.48 -3.01
C ILE A 27 -4.20 -9.28 -1.80
N THR A 28 -2.92 -9.67 -1.88
CA THR A 28 -1.99 -9.64 -0.74
C THR A 28 -1.81 -8.23 -0.16
N PRO A 29 -1.43 -7.20 -0.95
CA PRO A 29 -1.28 -5.85 -0.43
C PRO A 29 -2.61 -5.26 0.04
N ILE A 30 -3.72 -5.49 -0.69
CA ILE A 30 -5.05 -5.01 -0.27
C ILE A 30 -5.42 -5.61 1.09
N ALA A 31 -5.35 -6.93 1.24
CA ALA A 31 -5.73 -7.62 2.47
C ALA A 31 -4.90 -7.14 3.67
N ALA A 32 -3.58 -6.99 3.52
CA ALA A 32 -2.72 -6.53 4.61
C ALA A 32 -2.99 -5.07 4.99
N ALA A 33 -3.17 -4.18 4.00
CA ALA A 33 -3.49 -2.79 4.25
C ALA A 33 -4.85 -2.63 4.96
N LEU A 34 -5.88 -3.35 4.51
CA LEU A 34 -7.21 -3.35 5.13
C LEU A 34 -7.18 -3.91 6.56
N ALA A 35 -6.45 -5.01 6.79
CA ALA A 35 -6.33 -5.62 8.11
C ALA A 35 -5.77 -4.64 9.15
N MET A 36 -4.94 -3.68 8.73
CA MET A 36 -4.37 -2.64 9.59
C MET A 36 -5.16 -1.32 9.58
N GLY A 37 -6.32 -1.26 8.91
CA GLY A 37 -7.19 -0.08 8.90
C GLY A 37 -6.81 1.00 7.89
N ASN A 38 -6.07 0.64 6.84
CA ASN A 38 -5.72 1.56 5.76
C ASN A 38 -6.78 1.60 4.66
N ARG A 39 -6.71 2.64 3.83
CA ARG A 39 -7.44 2.71 2.55
C ARG A 39 -6.45 2.48 1.43
N VAL A 40 -6.88 1.81 0.37
CA VAL A 40 -5.99 1.38 -0.71
C VAL A 40 -6.44 1.93 -2.04
N ILE A 41 -5.46 2.45 -2.79
CA ILE A 41 -5.55 2.72 -4.22
C ILE A 41 -4.67 1.68 -4.91
N CYS A 42 -5.28 0.67 -5.50
CA CYS A 42 -4.60 -0.44 -6.14
C CYS A 42 -4.51 -0.21 -7.64
N ILE A 43 -3.31 -0.07 -8.17
CA ILE A 43 -3.06 -0.08 -9.61
C ILE A 43 -2.85 -1.54 -10.02
N ALA A 44 -3.79 -2.04 -10.84
CA ALA A 44 -3.82 -3.43 -11.26
C ALA A 44 -2.65 -3.77 -12.19
N PRO A 45 -2.18 -5.04 -12.22
CA PRO A 45 -1.14 -5.50 -13.13
C PRO A 45 -1.47 -5.16 -14.59
N GLU A 46 -0.50 -4.64 -15.33
CA GLU A 46 -0.66 -4.22 -16.73
C GLU A 46 -0.90 -5.42 -17.65
N THR A 47 -0.33 -6.56 -17.31
CA THR A 47 -0.44 -7.80 -18.08
C THR A 47 -1.80 -8.47 -17.98
N ALA A 48 -2.53 -8.22 -16.89
CA ALA A 48 -3.80 -8.90 -16.61
C ALA A 48 -4.84 -7.99 -15.92
N PRO A 49 -5.17 -6.81 -16.49
CA PRO A 49 -6.04 -5.83 -15.84
C PRO A 49 -7.48 -6.33 -15.66
N LEU A 50 -7.94 -7.25 -16.51
CA LEU A 50 -9.29 -7.81 -16.44
C LEU A 50 -9.54 -8.59 -15.15
N ILE A 51 -8.51 -9.17 -14.53
CA ILE A 51 -8.69 -9.91 -13.29
C ILE A 51 -9.08 -8.99 -12.12
N ALA A 52 -8.61 -7.76 -12.16
CA ALA A 52 -8.98 -6.74 -11.21
C ALA A 52 -10.46 -6.34 -11.37
N THR A 53 -11.00 -6.48 -12.59
CA THR A 53 -12.41 -6.20 -12.86
C THR A 53 -13.36 -7.24 -12.27
N ASP A 54 -12.99 -8.52 -12.31
CA ASP A 54 -13.75 -9.58 -11.65
C ASP A 54 -13.68 -9.44 -10.12
N PHE A 55 -12.55 -8.96 -9.60
CA PHE A 55 -12.37 -8.70 -8.18
C PHE A 55 -13.30 -7.60 -7.64
N TYR A 56 -13.76 -6.64 -8.47
CA TYR A 56 -14.77 -5.66 -8.05
C TYR A 56 -16.05 -6.33 -7.55
N GLN A 57 -16.51 -7.38 -8.21
CA GLN A 57 -17.73 -8.08 -7.80
C GLN A 57 -17.56 -8.70 -6.42
N ILE A 58 -16.37 -9.23 -6.12
CA ILE A 58 -16.05 -9.80 -4.81
C ILE A 58 -16.09 -8.70 -3.73
N LEU A 59 -15.48 -7.55 -3.99
CA LEU A 59 -15.49 -6.41 -3.06
C LEU A 59 -16.91 -5.88 -2.81
N ASP A 60 -17.70 -5.73 -3.86
CA ASP A 60 -19.09 -5.26 -3.81
C ASP A 60 -19.98 -6.22 -2.98
N THR A 61 -19.82 -7.53 -3.19
CA THR A 61 -20.60 -8.55 -2.45
C THR A 61 -20.11 -8.72 -1.00
N SER A 62 -18.94 -8.18 -0.65
CA SER A 62 -18.33 -8.33 0.68
C SER A 62 -18.61 -7.16 1.63
N ASP A 63 -19.52 -6.25 1.26
CA ASP A 63 -19.88 -5.06 2.04
C ASP A 63 -18.67 -4.17 2.40
N VAL A 64 -17.66 -4.10 1.53
CA VAL A 64 -16.51 -3.22 1.73
C VAL A 64 -16.98 -1.77 1.65
N PRO A 65 -16.74 -0.93 2.68
CA PRO A 65 -17.21 0.45 2.66
C PRO A 65 -16.64 1.22 1.46
N ALA A 66 -17.45 2.10 0.89
CA ALA A 66 -17.05 2.90 -0.27
C ALA A 66 -15.77 3.70 0.00
N GLY A 67 -14.85 3.68 -0.96
CA GLY A 67 -13.56 4.40 -0.89
C GLY A 67 -12.47 3.69 -0.08
N VAL A 68 -12.77 2.57 0.59
CA VAL A 68 -11.77 1.78 1.32
C VAL A 68 -10.83 1.03 0.38
N VAL A 69 -11.36 0.47 -0.70
CA VAL A 69 -10.58 -0.11 -1.80
C VAL A 69 -10.99 0.58 -3.09
N ASN A 70 -10.01 1.16 -3.79
CA ASN A 70 -10.18 1.75 -5.11
C ASN A 70 -9.19 1.04 -6.02
N ILE A 71 -9.65 0.56 -7.18
CA ILE A 71 -8.79 -0.10 -8.15
C ILE A 71 -8.74 0.76 -9.41
N ILE A 72 -7.55 0.89 -9.98
CA ILE A 72 -7.29 1.63 -11.21
C ILE A 72 -6.53 0.70 -12.15
N THR A 73 -6.93 0.67 -13.41
CA THR A 73 -6.20 -0.03 -14.48
C THR A 73 -5.57 1.02 -15.38
N GLY A 74 -4.33 0.82 -15.80
CA GLY A 74 -3.64 1.75 -16.69
C GLY A 74 -2.13 1.53 -16.68
N ASP A 75 -1.42 2.40 -17.39
CA ASP A 75 0.03 2.37 -17.47
C ASP A 75 0.66 2.80 -16.13
N HIS A 76 1.50 1.93 -15.56
CA HIS A 76 2.18 2.19 -14.30
C HIS A 76 3.15 3.37 -14.39
N ALA A 77 3.82 3.56 -15.53
CA ALA A 77 4.74 4.67 -15.74
C ALA A 77 4.01 6.02 -15.83
N GLU A 78 2.78 6.03 -16.36
CA GLU A 78 1.95 7.25 -16.39
C GLU A 78 1.38 7.60 -15.01
N LEU A 79 1.00 6.58 -14.22
CA LEU A 79 0.34 6.78 -12.93
C LEU A 79 1.32 7.03 -11.78
N ALA A 80 2.51 6.41 -11.82
CA ALA A 80 3.49 6.46 -10.72
C ALA A 80 3.90 7.88 -10.29
N PRO A 81 4.24 8.83 -11.19
CA PRO A 81 4.61 10.19 -10.78
C PRO A 81 3.50 10.90 -10.01
N THR A 82 2.24 10.69 -10.43
CA THR A 82 1.07 11.30 -9.81
C THR A 82 0.85 10.72 -8.42
N LEU A 83 0.87 9.39 -8.27
CA LEU A 83 0.71 8.73 -6.97
C LEU A 83 1.84 9.12 -6.00
N ALA A 84 3.08 9.17 -6.50
CA ALA A 84 4.25 9.51 -5.71
C ALA A 84 4.30 10.98 -5.28
N SER A 85 3.74 11.91 -6.06
CA SER A 85 3.70 13.35 -5.70
C SER A 85 2.41 13.79 -5.02
N HIS A 86 1.36 12.95 -4.99
CA HIS A 86 0.07 13.30 -4.40
C HIS A 86 0.23 13.61 -2.90
N MET A 87 -0.30 14.75 -2.46
CA MET A 87 -0.12 15.21 -1.08
C MET A 87 -0.97 14.43 -0.07
N ASP A 88 -2.13 13.92 -0.49
CA ASP A 88 -3.05 13.13 0.36
C ASP A 88 -2.83 11.61 0.26
N ILE A 89 -1.67 11.17 -0.23
CA ILE A 89 -1.24 9.77 -0.17
C ILE A 89 -0.12 9.68 0.86
N ASP A 90 -0.27 8.77 1.82
CA ASP A 90 0.65 8.65 2.96
C ASP A 90 1.77 7.64 2.69
N ALA A 91 1.51 6.65 1.84
CA ALA A 91 2.54 5.72 1.35
C ALA A 91 2.31 5.23 -0.08
N VAL A 92 3.41 4.93 -0.78
CA VAL A 92 3.40 4.27 -2.10
C VAL A 92 4.20 2.98 -2.05
N TRP A 93 3.56 1.88 -2.42
CA TRP A 93 4.19 0.58 -2.61
C TRP A 93 4.31 0.29 -4.10
N SER A 94 5.46 -0.18 -4.56
CA SER A 94 5.66 -0.56 -5.95
C SER A 94 6.37 -1.90 -6.05
N PHE A 95 5.70 -2.84 -6.69
CA PHE A 95 6.26 -4.13 -7.09
C PHE A 95 6.42 -4.23 -8.61
N SER A 96 6.37 -3.07 -9.28
CA SER A 96 6.53 -2.91 -10.72
C SER A 96 8.02 -2.84 -11.12
N GLN A 97 8.31 -2.28 -12.29
CA GLN A 97 9.63 -2.19 -12.88
C GLN A 97 10.59 -1.25 -12.11
N ALA A 98 11.89 -1.40 -12.39
CA ALA A 98 12.97 -0.72 -11.66
C ALA A 98 13.01 0.80 -11.91
N ASP A 99 12.71 1.23 -13.13
CA ASP A 99 12.59 2.63 -13.52
C ASP A 99 11.46 3.34 -12.77
N ILE A 100 10.30 2.67 -12.65
CA ILE A 100 9.15 3.16 -11.88
C ILE A 100 9.51 3.31 -10.39
N SER A 101 10.30 2.39 -9.84
CA SER A 101 10.76 2.47 -8.45
C SER A 101 11.55 3.75 -8.18
N THR A 102 12.48 4.11 -9.07
CA THR A 102 13.26 5.35 -9.00
C THR A 102 12.36 6.59 -9.07
N VAL A 103 11.42 6.61 -10.02
CA VAL A 103 10.46 7.72 -10.18
C VAL A 103 9.64 7.92 -8.91
N ILE A 104 9.18 6.84 -8.29
CA ILE A 104 8.38 6.92 -7.06
C ILE A 104 9.19 7.55 -5.93
N GLU A 105 10.44 7.11 -5.72
CA GLU A 105 11.28 7.65 -4.67
C GLU A 105 11.62 9.13 -4.91
N GLU A 106 11.96 9.51 -6.15
CA GLU A 106 12.23 10.91 -6.52
C GLU A 106 11.03 11.83 -6.27
N HIS A 107 9.84 11.46 -6.73
CA HIS A 107 8.64 12.29 -6.59
C HIS A 107 8.08 12.29 -5.16
N SER A 108 8.32 11.23 -4.38
CA SER A 108 7.91 11.14 -2.98
C SER A 108 8.62 12.14 -2.06
N ALA A 109 9.79 12.64 -2.47
CA ALA A 109 10.57 13.63 -1.71
C ALA A 109 9.81 14.93 -1.43
N THR A 110 8.76 15.24 -2.20
CA THR A 110 7.94 16.44 -2.05
C THR A 110 7.17 16.51 -0.72
N ASN A 111 6.69 15.37 -0.19
CA ASN A 111 6.00 15.30 1.10
C ASN A 111 6.61 14.26 2.06
N LEU A 112 7.71 13.61 1.65
CA LEU A 112 8.40 12.57 2.43
C LEU A 112 7.47 11.40 2.82
N LYS A 113 6.46 11.10 1.99
CA LYS A 113 5.62 9.91 2.15
C LYS A 113 6.48 8.66 2.17
N ARG A 114 6.00 7.62 2.84
CA ARG A 114 6.73 6.35 2.91
C ARG A 114 6.71 5.67 1.53
N THR A 115 7.87 5.19 1.08
CA THR A 115 7.99 4.39 -0.13
C THR A 115 8.41 2.97 0.21
N TRP A 116 7.86 2.00 -0.52
CA TRP A 116 8.30 0.62 -0.46
C TRP A 116 8.39 0.06 -1.87
N VAL A 117 9.62 -0.07 -2.38
CA VAL A 117 9.87 -0.48 -3.76
C VAL A 117 10.75 -1.74 -3.81
N ASN A 118 10.65 -2.51 -4.89
CA ASN A 118 11.47 -3.71 -5.12
C ASN A 118 12.50 -3.55 -6.23
N TYR A 119 12.56 -2.39 -6.91
CA TYR A 119 13.43 -2.14 -8.06
C TYR A 119 13.33 -3.22 -9.15
N GLY A 120 12.11 -3.72 -9.41
CA GLY A 120 11.88 -4.77 -10.41
C GLY A 120 12.44 -6.15 -10.04
N MET A 121 12.89 -6.34 -8.80
CA MET A 121 13.36 -7.63 -8.31
C MET A 121 12.21 -8.42 -7.68
N THR A 122 12.09 -9.69 -8.03
CA THR A 122 11.20 -10.62 -7.34
C THR A 122 11.61 -10.71 -5.86
N ARG A 123 10.69 -10.41 -4.95
CA ARG A 123 10.90 -10.55 -3.50
C ARG A 123 9.94 -11.58 -2.95
N VAL A 124 10.46 -12.53 -2.17
CA VAL A 124 9.62 -13.44 -1.38
C VAL A 124 9.23 -12.69 -0.11
N LEU A 125 8.07 -12.04 -0.17
CA LEU A 125 7.54 -11.24 0.93
C LEU A 125 6.60 -12.09 1.79
N SER A 126 6.74 -11.96 3.10
CA SER A 126 5.85 -12.57 4.07
C SER A 126 4.68 -11.64 4.40
N ALA A 127 3.59 -12.19 4.92
CA ALA A 127 2.48 -11.37 5.43
C ALA A 127 2.94 -10.34 6.48
N ARG A 128 3.95 -10.67 7.31
CA ARG A 128 4.50 -9.74 8.30
C ARG A 128 5.14 -8.51 7.65
N ASP A 129 5.87 -8.70 6.54
CA ASP A 129 6.50 -7.59 5.84
C ASP A 129 5.45 -6.56 5.38
N TYR A 130 4.31 -7.03 4.86
CA TYR A 130 3.22 -6.13 4.49
C TYR A 130 2.59 -5.43 5.70
N LEU A 131 2.37 -6.13 6.81
CA LEU A 131 1.77 -5.53 8.02
C LEU A 131 2.67 -4.45 8.63
N ASP A 132 3.98 -4.68 8.65
CA ASP A 132 4.95 -3.69 9.13
C ASP A 132 4.99 -2.44 8.21
N HIS A 133 4.84 -2.63 6.89
CA HIS A 133 4.73 -1.50 5.96
C HIS A 133 3.35 -0.81 6.02
N ALA A 134 2.32 -1.49 6.53
CA ALA A 134 0.96 -0.98 6.68
C ALA A 134 0.70 -0.28 8.02
N THR A 135 1.69 -0.20 8.91
CA THR A 135 1.55 0.39 10.24
C THR A 135 2.61 1.42 10.57
N GLU A 136 2.30 2.29 11.52
CA GLU A 136 3.22 3.21 12.16
C GLU A 136 3.21 3.03 13.67
N THR A 137 4.39 3.16 14.27
CA THR A 137 4.55 3.06 15.72
C THR A 137 4.32 4.42 16.36
N LYS A 138 3.21 4.54 17.09
CA LYS A 138 2.95 5.71 17.94
C LYS A 138 3.29 5.41 19.38
N VAL A 139 4.18 6.24 19.93
CA VAL A 139 4.64 6.12 21.31
C VAL A 139 3.86 7.06 22.20
N VAL A 140 3.11 6.50 23.17
CA VAL A 140 2.33 7.27 24.14
C VAL A 140 2.95 7.10 25.52
N TRP A 141 3.31 8.24 26.13
CA TRP A 141 3.80 8.28 27.50
C TRP A 141 2.65 8.44 28.48
N ILE A 142 2.56 7.53 29.45
CA ILE A 142 1.54 7.60 30.49
C ILE A 142 2.18 7.59 31.89
N PRO A 143 1.66 8.40 32.83
CA PRO A 143 2.07 8.29 34.22
C PRO A 143 1.71 6.89 34.72
N PHE A 144 2.68 6.25 35.38
CA PHE A 144 2.53 4.93 35.98
C PHE A 144 3.22 5.00 37.34
N GLY A 145 2.44 4.83 38.41
CA GLY A 145 2.93 4.80 39.77
C GLY A 145 3.36 3.38 40.12
N GLU A 146 4.65 3.17 40.30
CA GLU A 146 5.14 2.00 41.01
C GLU A 146 5.09 2.36 42.51
N GLY A 147 4.33 1.58 43.28
CA GLY A 147 4.18 1.76 44.73
C GLY A 147 5.46 1.44 45.49
#